data_AF-A0A521U968-F1
#
_entry.id   AF-A0A521U968-F1
#
_cell.length_a   1.000
_cell.length_b   1.000
_cell.length_c   1.000
_cell.angle_alpha   90.00
_cell.angle_beta   90.00
_cell.angle_gamma   90.00
#
_symmetry.space_group_name_H-M   'P 1'
#
loop_
_entity.id
_entity.type
_entity.pdbx_description
1 polymer ?
#
loop_
_entity_poly.entity_id
_entity_poly.type
_entity_poly.pdbx_seq_one_letter_code
_entity_poly.pdbx_strand_id
1 'polypeptide(L)'
;MTRKTGAFGAMAVLMLGACSTEIVGYRAPLHGDDAAVEPIDLGVEPVDVGTPVADVPAAPDVPDVPPPPPPPPCVTGVRWTMGNEGDRMMNPGQACVACHLREREGPTLIGGTAYAQPLQEDNCFGVRGTGSTATGSAYVEATDAAGLTFRMAINQAGNFYYDSRTRIAFPLRNIAVVAPSGQRNAMDGEAPHGDCNGCHTREGTTTVAGGDPAPGRILLTP
;
A
#
# COMPACT_ATOMS: atom_id res chain seq x y z
N MET A 1 50.51 34.24 8.55
CA MET A 1 50.59 32.91 7.91
C MET A 1 49.64 31.97 8.65
N THR A 2 48.34 32.02 8.35
CA THR A 2 47.59 31.11 7.45
C THR A 2 46.95 29.95 8.22
N ARG A 3 45.64 30.09 8.48
CA ARG A 3 44.73 29.02 8.89
C ARG A 3 44.73 27.92 7.81
N LYS A 4 44.86 26.65 8.19
CA LYS A 4 44.44 25.51 7.36
C LYS A 4 43.24 24.85 8.03
N THR A 5 42.06 25.28 7.62
CA THR A 5 40.81 24.52 7.77
C THR A 5 40.86 23.35 6.80
N GLY A 6 40.88 22.13 7.32
CA GLY A 6 40.67 20.92 6.52
C GLY A 6 39.20 20.84 6.13
N ALA A 7 38.92 20.97 4.83
CA ALA A 7 37.62 20.66 4.27
C ALA A 7 37.49 19.13 4.18
N PHE A 8 36.72 18.53 5.09
CA PHE A 8 36.16 17.20 4.84
C PHE A 8 34.98 17.40 3.91
N GLY A 9 35.17 17.06 2.64
CA GLY A 9 34.09 16.99 1.66
C GLY A 9 33.07 15.96 2.13
N ALA A 10 31.87 16.43 2.47
CA ALA A 10 30.72 15.57 2.63
C ALA A 10 30.41 14.98 1.25
N MET A 11 30.77 13.71 1.07
CA MET A 11 30.27 12.91 -0.03
C MET A 11 28.77 12.74 0.24
N ALA A 12 27.94 13.49 -0.50
CA ALA A 12 26.51 13.27 -0.52
C ALA A 12 26.27 11.89 -1.11
N VAL A 13 26.04 10.91 -0.24
CA VAL A 13 25.45 9.63 -0.63
C VAL A 13 24.03 9.96 -1.08
N LEU A 14 23.76 9.79 -2.37
CA LEU A 14 22.40 9.80 -2.89
C LEU A 14 21.65 8.65 -2.19
N MET A 15 20.86 8.98 -1.17
CA MET A 15 19.92 8.05 -0.56
C MET A 15 18.80 7.82 -1.59
N LEU A 16 18.85 6.69 -2.29
CA LEU A 16 17.76 6.23 -3.17
C LEU A 16 16.56 5.91 -2.27
N GLY A 17 15.58 6.81 -2.25
CA GLY A 17 14.38 6.72 -1.42
C GLY A 17 13.34 5.81 -2.07
N ALA A 18 13.22 4.58 -1.56
CA ALA A 18 12.49 3.46 -2.14
C ALA A 18 10.93 3.52 -2.16
N CYS A 19 10.33 4.70 -2.34
CA CYS A 19 8.89 4.86 -2.53
C CYS A 19 8.68 6.09 -3.43
N SER A 20 8.16 5.92 -4.65
CA SER A 20 8.08 7.02 -5.61
C SER A 20 6.95 8.01 -5.31
N THR A 21 7.18 9.29 -5.62
CA THR A 21 6.24 10.40 -5.41
C THR A 21 5.06 10.44 -6.40
N GLU A 22 5.03 9.57 -7.41
CA GLU A 22 3.98 9.58 -8.44
C GLU A 22 2.77 8.73 -8.02
N ILE A 23 2.01 9.21 -7.04
CA ILE A 23 0.56 9.19 -7.20
C ILE A 23 0.21 10.55 -7.79
N VAL A 24 -0.11 10.55 -9.08
CA VAL A 24 -0.58 11.72 -9.84
C VAL A 24 -1.44 12.62 -8.95
N GLY A 25 -1.03 13.88 -8.84
CA GLY A 25 -1.46 14.80 -7.81
C GLY A 25 -2.97 14.86 -7.59
N TYR A 26 -3.39 14.73 -6.34
CA TYR A 26 -4.71 15.18 -5.91
C TYR A 26 -4.55 16.44 -5.06
N ARG A 27 -4.56 17.59 -5.74
CA ARG A 27 -5.08 18.82 -5.14
C ARG A 27 -6.50 18.49 -4.71
N ALA A 28 -6.79 18.53 -3.42
CA ALA A 28 -8.15 18.46 -2.94
C ALA A 28 -8.97 19.61 -3.57
N PRO A 29 -10.05 19.34 -4.32
CA PRO A 29 -11.05 20.35 -4.57
C PRO A 29 -11.86 20.48 -3.27
N LEU A 30 -11.68 21.60 -2.60
CA LEU A 30 -12.68 22.10 -1.66
C LEU A 30 -13.96 22.40 -2.48
N HIS A 31 -15.08 21.81 -2.05
CA HIS A 31 -16.47 22.27 -2.23
C HIS A 31 -16.91 22.84 -3.58
N GLY A 32 -18.04 22.33 -4.07
CA GLY A 32 -18.99 23.15 -4.85
C GLY A 32 -19.54 22.46 -6.10
N ASP A 33 -20.84 22.18 -6.02
CA ASP A 33 -21.82 22.34 -7.10
C ASP A 33 -22.08 21.12 -8.01
N ASP A 34 -23.25 20.54 -7.78
CA ASP A 34 -23.97 19.66 -8.69
C ASP A 34 -24.12 20.34 -10.06
N ALA A 35 -23.43 19.83 -11.07
CA ALA A 35 -23.73 20.10 -12.47
C ALA A 35 -23.92 18.77 -13.19
N ALA A 36 -25.14 18.57 -13.68
CA ALA A 36 -25.56 17.45 -14.50
C ALA A 36 -24.57 17.25 -15.67
N VAL A 37 -24.05 16.04 -15.80
CA VAL A 37 -23.35 15.61 -17.02
C VAL A 37 -24.45 15.27 -18.02
N GLU A 38 -24.66 16.16 -18.98
CA GLU A 38 -25.44 15.90 -20.20
C GLU A 38 -24.84 14.67 -20.91
N PRO A 39 -25.65 13.70 -21.38
CA PRO A 39 -25.11 12.53 -22.08
C PRO A 39 -24.48 12.96 -23.40
N ILE A 40 -23.25 12.50 -23.63
CA ILE A 40 -22.53 12.67 -24.89
C ILE A 40 -23.26 11.82 -25.95
N ASP A 41 -23.85 12.49 -26.94
CA ASP A 41 -24.35 11.87 -28.16
C ASP A 41 -23.16 11.34 -28.98
N LEU A 42 -22.97 10.02 -28.97
CA LEU A 42 -21.89 9.35 -29.69
C LEU A 42 -22.24 9.05 -31.16
N GLY A 43 -23.36 9.56 -31.70
CA GLY A 43 -23.65 9.47 -33.14
C GLY A 43 -23.64 8.05 -33.72
N VAL A 44 -23.97 7.04 -32.92
CA VAL A 44 -24.07 5.65 -33.39
C VAL A 44 -25.51 5.42 -33.85
N GLU A 45 -25.74 5.49 -35.15
CA GLU A 45 -26.98 5.04 -35.79
C GLU A 45 -27.28 3.57 -35.39
N PRO A 46 -28.53 3.20 -35.06
CA PRO A 46 -28.87 1.84 -34.69
C PRO A 46 -28.69 0.90 -35.89
N VAL A 47 -27.81 -0.08 -35.74
CA VAL A 47 -27.61 -1.15 -36.73
C VAL A 47 -28.83 -2.07 -36.72
N ASP A 48 -29.49 -2.17 -37.87
CA ASP A 48 -30.63 -3.05 -38.15
C ASP A 48 -30.26 -4.52 -37.91
N VAL A 49 -30.97 -5.18 -36.99
CA VAL A 49 -30.79 -6.61 -36.66
C VAL A 49 -31.60 -7.45 -37.65
N GLY A 50 -31.20 -7.42 -38.93
CA GLY A 50 -32.01 -7.93 -40.04
C GLY A 50 -31.35 -8.92 -41.00
N THR A 51 -30.06 -9.21 -40.89
CA THR A 51 -29.37 -10.13 -41.82
C THR A 51 -29.01 -11.47 -41.17
N PRO A 52 -29.41 -12.63 -41.74
CA PRO A 52 -28.93 -13.92 -41.28
C PRO A 52 -27.42 -14.01 -41.57
N VAL A 53 -26.62 -14.11 -40.51
CA VAL A 53 -25.18 -14.39 -40.64
C VAL A 53 -25.02 -15.76 -41.28
N ALA A 54 -24.32 -15.80 -42.42
CA ALA A 54 -23.84 -17.04 -43.01
C ALA A 54 -22.91 -17.76 -42.01
N ASP A 55 -22.95 -19.09 -42.02
CA ASP A 55 -22.20 -19.97 -41.12
C ASP A 55 -20.73 -19.55 -40.99
N VAL A 56 -20.37 -19.02 -39.82
CA VAL A 56 -18.97 -18.78 -39.44
C VAL A 56 -18.34 -20.15 -39.20
N PRO A 57 -17.26 -20.55 -39.92
CA PRO A 57 -16.57 -21.79 -39.63
C PRO A 57 -16.07 -21.75 -38.17
N ALA A 58 -16.28 -22.85 -37.46
CA ALA A 58 -15.84 -22.99 -36.07
C ALA A 58 -14.37 -22.55 -35.94
N ALA A 59 -14.11 -21.66 -34.97
CA ALA A 59 -12.76 -21.27 -34.63
C ALA A 59 -11.92 -22.53 -34.34
N PRO A 60 -10.64 -22.59 -34.76
CA PRO A 60 -9.79 -23.71 -34.44
C PRO A 60 -9.70 -23.89 -32.92
N ASP A 61 -9.73 -25.13 -32.46
CA ASP A 61 -9.65 -25.49 -31.05
C ASP A 61 -8.45 -24.80 -30.39
N VAL A 62 -8.72 -23.86 -29.49
CA VAL A 62 -7.67 -23.28 -28.63
C VAL A 62 -7.24 -24.40 -27.69
N PRO A 63 -5.94 -24.74 -27.60
CA PRO A 63 -5.48 -25.73 -26.63
C PRO A 63 -5.95 -25.35 -25.23
N ASP A 64 -6.55 -26.29 -24.51
CA ASP A 64 -6.94 -26.10 -23.11
C ASP A 64 -5.73 -25.63 -22.30
N VAL A 65 -5.69 -24.34 -21.97
CA VAL A 65 -4.72 -23.82 -21.02
C VAL A 65 -5.15 -24.31 -19.64
N PRO A 66 -4.31 -25.10 -18.93
CA PRO A 66 -4.67 -25.58 -17.61
C PRO A 66 -4.96 -24.38 -16.69
N PRO A 67 -5.92 -24.50 -15.76
CA PRO A 67 -6.24 -23.42 -14.84
C PRO A 67 -4.99 -23.03 -14.05
N PRO A 68 -4.83 -21.74 -13.71
CA PRO A 68 -3.68 -21.30 -12.92
C PRO A 68 -3.65 -22.05 -11.59
N PRO A 69 -2.45 -22.33 -11.04
CA PRO A 69 -2.33 -22.97 -9.74
C PRO A 69 -3.02 -22.13 -8.65
N PRO A 70 -3.57 -22.76 -7.60
CA PRO A 70 -4.15 -22.03 -6.50
C PRO A 70 -3.10 -21.12 -5.82
N PRO A 71 -3.52 -20.00 -5.23
CA PRO A 71 -2.60 -19.14 -4.50
C PRO A 71 -1.96 -19.91 -3.33
N PRO A 72 -0.70 -19.58 -2.96
CA PRO A 72 -0.04 -20.23 -1.84
C PRO A 72 -0.84 -20.02 -0.54
N PRO A 73 -0.78 -20.99 0.40
CA PRO A 73 -1.44 -20.86 1.68
C PRO A 73 -0.84 -19.70 2.47
N CYS A 74 -1.68 -19.03 3.27
CA CYS A 74 -1.23 -18.02 4.20
C CYS A 74 -0.36 -18.66 5.28
N VAL A 75 0.73 -18.01 5.68
CA VAL A 75 1.63 -18.53 6.72
C VAL A 75 0.93 -18.70 8.06
N THR A 76 -0.01 -17.81 8.35
CA THR A 76 -0.87 -17.89 9.54
C THR A 76 -1.95 -18.96 9.44
N GLY A 77 -2.17 -19.54 8.25
CA GLY A 77 -3.29 -20.42 7.94
C GLY A 77 -4.64 -19.68 7.82
N VAL A 78 -4.67 -18.36 7.99
CA VAL A 78 -5.91 -17.56 7.99
C VAL A 78 -5.92 -16.60 6.81
N ARG A 79 -6.98 -16.68 6.02
CA ARG A 79 -7.26 -15.76 4.90
C ARG A 79 -8.51 -14.94 5.24
N TRP A 80 -8.47 -13.68 4.87
CA TRP A 80 -9.57 -12.74 5.01
C TRP A 80 -10.76 -13.16 4.16
N THR A 81 -11.95 -13.15 4.77
CA THR A 81 -13.23 -13.50 4.14
C THR A 81 -14.36 -12.54 4.53
N MET A 82 -14.06 -11.44 5.25
CA MET A 82 -15.07 -10.59 5.87
C MET A 82 -15.57 -9.45 4.97
N GLY A 83 -15.17 -9.45 3.70
CA GLY A 83 -15.58 -8.42 2.73
C GLY A 83 -14.85 -7.08 2.93
N ASN A 84 -15.43 -5.99 2.42
CA ASN A 84 -14.79 -4.68 2.37
C ASN A 84 -15.41 -3.64 3.32
N GLU A 85 -16.42 -4.01 4.11
CA GLU A 85 -17.21 -3.04 4.87
C GLU A 85 -16.96 -3.14 6.38
N GLY A 86 -16.67 -1.99 7.01
CA GLY A 86 -16.88 -1.75 8.44
C GLY A 86 -16.02 -2.54 9.45
N ASP A 87 -15.16 -3.45 9.01
CA ASP A 87 -14.32 -4.24 9.91
C ASP A 87 -12.98 -3.54 10.21
N ARG A 88 -12.77 -3.22 11.49
CA ARG A 88 -11.53 -2.62 12.03
C ARG A 88 -10.25 -3.44 11.78
N MET A 89 -10.39 -4.71 11.42
CA MET A 89 -9.27 -5.57 11.08
C MET A 89 -8.71 -5.22 9.70
N MET A 90 -9.53 -4.72 8.76
CA MET A 90 -9.19 -4.32 7.38
C MET A 90 -8.61 -5.46 6.51
N ASN A 91 -8.68 -5.31 5.17
CA ASN A 91 -8.10 -6.27 4.22
C ASN A 91 -6.57 -6.30 4.30
N PRO A 92 -5.94 -7.40 4.74
CA PRO A 92 -4.48 -7.48 4.82
C PRO A 92 -3.81 -7.42 3.43
N GLY A 93 -2.68 -6.71 3.33
CA GLY A 93 -1.85 -6.61 2.12
C GLY A 93 -2.36 -5.64 1.06
N GLN A 94 -3.67 -5.33 1.06
CA GLN A 94 -4.30 -4.40 0.14
C GLN A 94 -3.87 -2.94 0.40
N ALA A 95 -3.94 -2.10 -0.63
CA ALA A 95 -3.72 -0.66 -0.49
C ALA A 95 -4.74 -0.06 0.49
N CYS A 96 -4.26 0.60 1.53
CA CYS A 96 -5.11 1.09 2.62
C CYS A 96 -5.78 2.40 2.23
N VAL A 97 -4.96 3.44 2.00
CA VAL A 97 -5.46 4.80 1.74
C VAL A 97 -6.24 4.84 0.44
N ALA A 98 -5.73 4.20 -0.63
CA ALA A 98 -6.43 4.13 -1.89
C ALA A 98 -7.80 3.40 -1.78
N CYS A 99 -7.93 2.41 -0.90
CA CYS A 99 -9.23 1.76 -0.65
C CYS A 99 -10.21 2.71 0.03
N HIS A 100 -9.83 3.33 1.15
CA HIS A 100 -10.70 4.24 1.89
C HIS A 100 -11.09 5.51 1.09
N LEU A 101 -10.23 5.95 0.16
CA LEU A 101 -10.57 7.02 -0.78
C LEU A 101 -11.66 6.59 -1.77
N ARG A 102 -11.60 5.36 -2.29
CA ARG A 102 -12.64 4.82 -3.20
C ARG A 102 -13.98 4.65 -2.48
N GLU A 103 -13.94 4.16 -1.25
CA GLU A 103 -15.13 3.94 -0.42
C GLU A 103 -15.66 5.22 0.27
N ARG A 104 -14.97 6.36 0.11
CA ARG A 104 -15.35 7.66 0.67
C ARG A 104 -15.46 7.65 2.21
N GLU A 105 -14.68 6.83 2.89
CA GLU A 105 -14.77 6.58 4.34
C GLU A 105 -14.04 7.64 5.21
N GLY A 106 -13.43 8.66 4.58
CA GLY A 106 -12.66 9.69 5.28
C GLY A 106 -11.19 9.33 5.42
N PRO A 107 -10.41 10.11 6.20
CA PRO A 107 -8.95 10.07 6.10
C PRO A 107 -8.34 8.92 6.91
N THR A 108 -8.24 7.74 6.30
CA THR A 108 -7.13 6.82 6.61
C THR A 108 -5.86 7.45 6.04
N LEU A 109 -4.96 7.92 6.91
CA LEU A 109 -3.81 8.72 6.49
C LEU A 109 -2.52 7.91 6.37
N ILE A 110 -2.40 6.86 7.18
CA ILE A 110 -1.31 5.88 7.13
C ILE A 110 -1.92 4.50 7.33
N GLY A 111 -1.50 3.50 6.54
CA GLY A 111 -1.92 2.13 6.75
C GLY A 111 -1.06 1.11 6.01
N GLY A 112 -0.94 -0.08 6.60
CA GLY A 112 -0.28 -1.22 5.98
C GLY A 112 -0.44 -2.51 6.79
N THR A 113 0.26 -3.55 6.35
CA THR A 113 0.18 -4.90 6.94
C THR A 113 1.56 -5.48 7.22
N ALA A 114 1.81 -5.87 8.47
CA ALA A 114 3.04 -6.57 8.85
C ALA A 114 2.88 -8.09 8.71
N TYR A 115 3.83 -8.72 8.02
CA TYR A 115 3.88 -10.17 7.77
C TYR A 115 5.06 -10.83 8.47
N ALA A 116 4.95 -12.14 8.71
CA ALA A 116 6.06 -12.94 9.25
C ALA A 116 7.08 -13.36 8.17
N GLN A 117 6.66 -13.36 6.90
CA GLN A 117 7.46 -13.83 5.77
C GLN A 117 7.26 -12.94 4.55
N PRO A 118 8.25 -12.89 3.64
CA PRO A 118 8.10 -12.22 2.36
C PRO A 118 7.08 -12.94 1.47
N LEU A 119 6.69 -12.30 0.37
CA LEU A 119 5.82 -12.85 -0.68
C LEU A 119 4.42 -13.31 -0.22
N GLN A 120 3.97 -12.89 0.98
CA GLN A 120 2.60 -13.17 1.41
C GLN A 120 1.58 -12.48 0.51
N GLU A 121 0.59 -13.25 0.08
CA GLU A 121 -0.51 -12.75 -0.75
C GLU A 121 -1.33 -11.70 -0.01
N ASP A 122 -1.98 -10.84 -0.79
CA ASP A 122 -3.07 -10.05 -0.24
C ASP A 122 -4.14 -10.98 0.35
N ASN A 123 -4.87 -10.44 1.32
CA ASN A 123 -5.89 -11.09 2.11
C ASN A 123 -5.36 -12.22 3.01
N CYS A 124 -4.06 -12.54 3.01
CA CYS A 124 -3.50 -13.36 4.07
C CYS A 124 -3.33 -12.56 5.36
N PHE A 125 -3.77 -13.11 6.49
CA PHE A 125 -3.53 -12.47 7.78
C PHE A 125 -2.03 -12.36 8.02
N GLY A 126 -1.61 -11.14 8.37
CA GLY A 126 -0.27 -10.85 8.85
C GLY A 126 -0.10 -11.27 10.32
N VAL A 127 0.86 -10.65 11.01
CA VAL A 127 1.21 -10.99 12.38
C VAL A 127 1.23 -9.77 13.29
N ARG A 128 0.77 -9.96 14.54
CA ARG A 128 0.73 -8.91 15.56
C ARG A 128 1.92 -8.88 16.52
N GLY A 129 2.80 -9.89 16.46
CA GLY A 129 3.84 -10.14 17.45
C GLY A 129 3.27 -10.44 18.84
N THR A 130 3.26 -11.71 19.26
CA THR A 130 2.81 -12.08 20.60
C THR A 130 4.00 -12.16 21.55
N GLY A 131 4.09 -11.25 22.52
CA GLY A 131 5.05 -11.30 23.63
C GLY A 131 4.47 -10.64 24.88
N SER A 132 4.75 -11.22 26.05
CA SER A 132 4.30 -10.71 27.37
C SER A 132 5.39 -9.91 28.10
N THR A 133 6.23 -9.18 27.37
CA THR A 133 7.26 -8.32 27.96
C THR A 133 6.71 -6.90 28.16
N ALA A 134 7.34 -6.15 29.07
CA ALA A 134 6.86 -4.89 29.67
C ALA A 134 6.52 -3.74 28.68
N THR A 135 6.63 -3.95 27.36
CA THR A 135 6.50 -2.94 26.30
C THR A 135 5.28 -3.13 25.37
N GLY A 136 4.49 -4.21 25.53
CA GLY A 136 3.22 -4.43 24.80
C GLY A 136 3.32 -5.22 23.47
N SER A 137 2.22 -5.26 22.70
CA SER A 137 2.14 -5.86 21.34
C SER A 137 3.03 -5.12 20.33
N ALA A 138 3.35 -5.76 19.19
CA ALA A 138 4.12 -5.09 18.13
C ALA A 138 3.40 -3.85 17.60
N TYR A 139 4.17 -2.87 17.13
CA TYR A 139 3.66 -1.61 16.59
C TYR A 139 4.55 -1.10 15.45
N VAL A 140 4.01 -0.19 14.65
CA VAL A 140 4.78 0.60 13.68
C VAL A 140 4.93 2.02 14.19
N GLU A 141 6.13 2.56 14.11
CA GLU A 141 6.40 3.97 14.39
C GLU A 141 6.86 4.70 13.14
N ALA A 142 6.53 5.98 13.08
CA ALA A 142 6.93 6.89 12.00
C ALA A 142 6.93 8.33 12.53
N THR A 143 7.71 9.20 11.89
CA THR A 143 7.74 10.65 12.14
C THR A 143 7.38 11.38 10.85
N ASP A 144 6.49 12.34 10.90
CA ASP A 144 6.19 13.18 9.75
C ASP A 144 7.25 14.28 9.53
N ALA A 145 7.19 14.98 8.41
CA ALA A 145 8.13 16.06 8.07
C ALA A 145 8.00 17.31 8.97
N ALA A 146 6.93 17.43 9.76
CA ALA A 146 6.75 18.48 10.76
C ALA A 146 7.25 18.05 12.15
N GLY A 147 7.72 16.81 12.30
CA GLY A 147 8.26 16.27 13.55
C GLY A 147 7.22 15.56 14.43
N LEU A 148 6.00 15.34 13.94
CA LEU A 148 4.99 14.60 14.68
C LEU A 148 5.29 13.10 14.63
N THR A 149 5.38 12.45 15.79
CA THR A 149 5.63 11.00 15.90
C THR A 149 4.35 10.22 16.12
N PHE A 150 4.21 9.09 15.45
CA PHE A 150 3.07 8.18 15.57
C PHE A 150 3.52 6.80 16.05
N ARG A 151 2.66 6.12 16.80
CA ARG A 151 2.77 4.69 17.11
C ARG A 151 1.45 4.03 16.79
N MET A 152 1.45 3.14 15.80
CA MET A 152 0.27 2.41 15.32
C MET A 152 0.37 0.97 15.79
N ALA A 153 -0.53 0.55 16.66
CA ALA A 153 -0.57 -0.84 17.10
C ALA A 153 -0.94 -1.76 15.94
N ILE A 154 -0.32 -2.95 15.90
CA ILE A 154 -0.66 -3.97 14.90
C ILE A 154 -1.83 -4.81 15.44
N ASN A 155 -2.92 -4.87 14.68
CA ASN A 155 -4.13 -5.58 15.04
C ASN A 155 -4.01 -7.10 14.77
N GLN A 156 -5.07 -7.86 15.01
CA GLN A 156 -5.06 -9.33 14.89
C GLN A 156 -4.86 -9.84 13.45
N ALA A 157 -5.22 -9.05 12.44
CA ALA A 157 -5.01 -9.38 11.03
C ALA A 157 -3.62 -8.95 10.52
N GLY A 158 -2.77 -8.39 11.40
CA GLY A 158 -1.47 -7.84 11.04
C GLY A 158 -1.53 -6.41 10.50
N ASN A 159 -2.70 -5.78 10.47
CA ASN A 159 -2.87 -4.42 9.96
C ASN A 159 -2.56 -3.38 11.02
N PHE A 160 -1.99 -2.27 10.59
CA PHE A 160 -1.79 -1.07 11.37
C PHE A 160 -2.28 0.12 10.56
N TYR A 161 -2.80 1.12 11.26
CA TYR A 161 -3.26 2.33 10.62
C TYR A 161 -3.25 3.51 11.59
N TYR A 162 -3.13 4.70 11.03
CA TYR A 162 -3.36 5.96 11.73
C TYR A 162 -4.56 6.64 11.07
N ASP A 163 -5.70 6.50 11.75
CA ASP A 163 -6.97 7.12 11.39
C ASP A 163 -7.21 8.28 12.37
N SER A 164 -6.94 9.48 11.90
CA SER A 164 -7.02 10.71 12.68
C SER A 164 -7.33 11.89 11.76
N ARG A 165 -7.95 12.93 12.31
CA ARG A 165 -8.15 14.20 11.60
C ARG A 165 -6.89 15.08 11.58
N THR A 166 -5.81 14.67 12.25
CA THR A 166 -4.54 15.39 12.24
C THR A 166 -3.93 15.36 10.85
N ARG A 167 -3.61 16.54 10.30
CA ARG A 167 -2.87 16.63 9.04
C ARG A 167 -1.46 16.06 9.23
N ILE A 168 -1.05 15.18 8.32
CA ILE A 168 0.29 14.61 8.26
C ILE A 168 1.12 15.35 7.22
N ALA A 169 2.33 15.74 7.58
CA ALA A 169 3.29 16.32 6.64
C ALA A 169 4.17 15.20 6.05
N PHE A 170 4.05 14.93 4.76
CA PHE A 170 4.95 14.00 4.08
C PHE A 170 6.26 14.69 3.67
N PRO A 171 7.37 13.93 3.52
CA PRO A 171 7.47 12.48 3.66
C PRO A 171 7.59 12.01 5.12
N LEU A 172 7.19 10.76 5.37
CA LEU A 172 7.43 10.08 6.64
C LEU A 172 8.89 9.61 6.74
N ARG A 173 9.44 9.70 7.94
CA ARG A 173 10.82 9.40 8.32
C ARG A 173 10.84 8.51 9.56
N ASN A 174 12.01 7.96 9.89
CA ASN A 174 12.21 7.13 11.08
C ASN A 174 11.19 6.00 11.20
N ILE A 175 10.87 5.36 10.06
CA ILE A 175 9.82 4.36 9.99
C ILE A 175 10.39 3.03 10.45
N ALA A 176 9.73 2.37 11.41
CA ALA A 176 10.13 1.04 11.85
C ALA A 176 8.94 0.20 12.30
N VAL A 177 9.00 -1.10 12.00
CA VAL A 177 8.20 -2.12 12.67
C VAL A 177 8.96 -2.54 13.93
N VAL A 178 8.32 -2.47 15.08
CA VAL A 178 8.92 -2.78 16.38
C VAL A 178 8.23 -4.00 16.99
N ALA A 179 9.01 -5.05 17.22
CA ALA A 179 8.55 -6.28 17.85
C ALA A 179 8.37 -6.11 19.37
N PRO A 180 7.60 -6.99 20.05
CA PRO A 180 7.45 -6.95 21.52
C PRO A 180 8.78 -7.11 22.26
N SER A 181 9.77 -7.75 21.63
CA SER A 181 11.15 -7.90 22.11
C SER A 181 11.93 -6.58 22.09
N GLY A 182 11.43 -5.54 21.41
CA GLY A 182 12.12 -4.29 21.15
C GLY A 182 13.01 -4.33 19.90
N GLN A 183 13.09 -5.47 19.20
CA GLN A 183 13.75 -5.53 17.90
C GLN A 183 13.03 -4.64 16.88
N ARG A 184 13.80 -3.98 16.01
CA ARG A 184 13.30 -3.01 15.04
C ARG A 184 13.70 -3.42 13.64
N ASN A 185 12.72 -3.51 12.74
CA ASN A 185 12.93 -3.56 11.31
C ASN A 185 12.64 -2.15 10.76
N ALA A 186 13.70 -1.38 10.48
CA ALA A 186 13.60 0.02 10.10
C ALA A 186 13.71 0.21 8.58
N MET A 187 13.02 1.21 8.05
CA MET A 187 13.23 1.68 6.68
C MET A 187 14.43 2.62 6.65
N ASP A 188 15.32 2.41 5.68
CA ASP A 188 16.44 3.33 5.40
C ASP A 188 15.99 4.54 4.55
N GLY A 189 14.84 4.43 3.87
CA GLY A 189 14.23 5.46 3.04
C GLY A 189 13.04 6.17 3.68
N GLU A 190 12.64 7.26 3.05
CA GLU A 190 11.45 8.03 3.42
C GLU A 190 10.22 7.55 2.65
N ALA A 191 9.03 7.62 3.25
CA ALA A 191 7.78 7.31 2.55
C ALA A 191 7.07 8.61 2.11
N PRO A 192 6.80 8.83 0.82
CA PRO A 192 6.18 10.06 0.31
C PRO A 192 4.69 10.16 0.60
N HIS A 193 4.06 9.06 1.03
CA HIS A 193 2.66 8.97 1.41
C HIS A 193 2.45 7.86 2.45
N GLY A 194 1.26 7.81 3.05
CA GLY A 194 0.94 6.83 4.10
C GLY A 194 0.30 5.53 3.60
N ASP A 195 0.07 5.36 2.30
CA ASP A 195 -0.39 4.08 1.75
C ASP A 195 0.75 3.05 1.70
N CYS A 196 1.13 2.49 2.84
CA CYS A 196 2.34 1.67 2.97
C CYS A 196 2.25 0.41 2.11
N ASN A 197 1.09 -0.24 2.03
CA ASN A 197 0.90 -1.42 1.17
C ASN A 197 0.91 -1.08 -0.32
N GLY A 198 0.65 0.19 -0.70
CA GLY A 198 0.86 0.68 -2.06
C GLY A 198 2.33 0.62 -2.50
N CYS A 199 3.27 0.76 -1.55
CA CYS A 199 4.70 0.63 -1.79
C CYS A 199 5.25 -0.76 -1.41
N HIS A 200 4.70 -1.40 -0.39
CA HIS A 200 5.14 -2.69 0.13
C HIS A 200 4.27 -3.84 -0.43
N THR A 201 4.39 -4.08 -1.73
CA THR A 201 3.65 -5.14 -2.43
C THR A 201 4.23 -6.52 -2.12
N ARG A 202 3.54 -7.56 -2.54
CA ARG A 202 4.03 -8.94 -2.41
C ARG A 202 5.39 -9.10 -3.07
N GLU A 203 5.51 -8.68 -4.33
CA GLU A 203 6.67 -8.94 -5.19
C GLU A 203 7.81 -7.95 -4.97
N GLY A 204 7.52 -6.73 -4.50
CA GLY A 204 8.54 -5.69 -4.37
C GLY A 204 9.06 -5.15 -5.71
N THR A 205 8.19 -4.98 -6.70
CA THR A 205 8.60 -4.64 -8.08
C THR A 205 8.17 -3.26 -8.60
N THR A 206 7.39 -2.48 -7.81
CA THR A 206 6.71 -1.18 -8.12
C THR A 206 5.89 -1.11 -9.42
N THR A 207 4.77 -0.37 -9.40
CA THR A 207 3.86 -0.21 -10.56
C THR A 207 3.89 1.18 -11.22
N VAL A 208 4.82 2.07 -10.85
CA VAL A 208 5.02 3.35 -11.55
C VAL A 208 6.29 3.32 -12.38
N ALA A 209 6.16 3.57 -13.68
CA ALA A 209 7.28 3.65 -14.60
C ALA A 209 8.24 4.77 -14.17
N GLY A 210 9.50 4.43 -13.89
CA GLY A 210 10.51 5.36 -13.40
C GLY A 210 10.66 5.43 -11.87
N GLY A 211 9.94 4.59 -11.13
CA GLY A 211 10.07 4.52 -9.67
C GLY A 211 11.11 3.53 -9.15
N ASP A 212 11.66 3.80 -7.96
CA ASP A 212 12.52 2.86 -7.23
C ASP A 212 11.77 1.54 -6.92
N PRO A 213 12.45 0.38 -6.89
CA PRO A 213 11.82 -0.92 -6.64
C PRO A 213 11.12 -0.95 -5.28
N ALA A 214 9.87 -1.40 -5.27
CA ALA A 214 9.12 -1.62 -4.04
C ALA A 214 9.90 -2.56 -3.10
N PRO A 215 10.04 -2.28 -1.80
CA PRO A 215 10.84 -3.10 -0.88
C PRO A 215 10.24 -4.50 -0.56
N GLY A 216 9.09 -4.85 -1.12
CA GLY A 216 8.35 -6.08 -0.78
C GLY A 216 7.56 -5.93 0.52
N ARG A 217 7.00 -7.03 1.04
CA ARG A 217 6.14 -7.00 2.24
C ARG A 217 6.83 -6.41 3.46
N ILE A 218 6.07 -5.66 4.26
CA ILE A 218 6.50 -5.16 5.57
C ILE A 218 6.66 -6.35 6.51
N LEU A 219 7.87 -6.59 7.01
CA LEU A 219 8.16 -7.75 7.86
C LEU A 219 8.26 -7.37 9.33
N LEU A 220 7.55 -8.12 10.17
CA LEU A 220 7.83 -8.17 11.60
C LEU A 220 8.92 -9.21 11.84
N THR A 221 10.16 -8.76 12.05
CA THR A 221 11.27 -9.63 12.44
C THR A 221 11.10 -10.08 13.90
N PRO A 222 11.29 -11.37 14.23
CA PRO A 222 11.15 -11.90 15.58
C PRO A 222 12.25 -11.44 16.56
#